data_AF-A0A7Y8HXV1-F1
#
_entry.id   AF-A0A7Y8HXV1-F1
#
_cell.length_a   1.000
_cell.length_b   1.000
_cell.length_c   1.000
_cell.angle_alpha   90.00
_cell.angle_beta   90.00
_cell.angle_gamma   90.00
#
_symmetry.space_group_name_H-M   'P 1'
#
loop_
_entity.id
_entity.type
_entity.pdbx_description
1 polymer ?
#
loop_
_entity_poly.entity_id
_entity_poly.type
_entity_poly.pdbx_seq_one_letter_code
_entity_poly.pdbx_strand_id
1 'polypeptide(L)'
;MEDLAGVKQRFAAVRHLLDERSRRLVVAAESVCMGRGGISAVSRATGVSRGVIRKGIKELKPPPQAAPGRVRRPGGGRKRIAERDPSVVSALEKLLEPAARGGPESPLRWTCKSVRKLAEELGKQGHSISYPVVAELLHELGYSLQAHQKTREGGSHLDRNAQFEHINWMANRYLADKQPVIALGMKRKELVGVCTNGGQQLLPEGHPQQMRVHDFVIPALGRANPDGIYDLAHNTGWVSAGVDDDTAAFAVESIRRWWQSMGQPVHPKAKRLLVAAECGGGDGARVRLWKMELQKLAGETGLTIAVCHLPPGTSKWNRVEHRLFSFITQNWRGKPLVSFNVVVSLIAAATTADGLKVHAALDANASPPVLKFADENLAQVHLRRGDFHAEWNYEIRPASLQW
;
A
#
# COMPACT_ATOMS: atom_id res chain seq x y z
N MET A 1 32.47 -65.61 -4.33
CA MET A 1 31.02 -65.42 -4.63
C MET A 1 30.35 -64.66 -3.47
N GLU A 2 31.08 -63.78 -2.79
CA GLU A 2 30.89 -63.61 -1.33
C GLU A 2 30.18 -62.34 -0.87
N ASP A 3 29.67 -61.47 -1.75
CA ASP A 3 28.85 -60.33 -1.27
C ASP A 3 27.72 -59.90 -2.23
N LEU A 4 27.12 -60.83 -2.98
CA LEU A 4 25.98 -60.47 -3.85
C LEU A 4 24.69 -60.22 -3.04
N ALA A 5 24.51 -60.95 -1.93
CA ALA A 5 23.39 -60.75 -1.03
C ALA A 5 23.49 -59.39 -0.31
N GLY A 6 24.68 -59.01 0.18
CA GLY A 6 24.89 -57.73 0.83
C GLY A 6 24.76 -56.55 -0.13
N VAL A 7 25.26 -56.64 -1.37
CA VAL A 7 25.00 -55.62 -2.41
C VAL A 7 23.50 -55.41 -2.64
N LYS A 8 22.73 -56.51 -2.76
CA LYS A 8 21.28 -56.43 -2.96
C LYS A 8 20.58 -55.78 -1.77
N GLN A 9 20.95 -56.16 -0.54
CA GLN A 9 20.36 -55.63 0.68
C GLN A 9 20.70 -54.14 0.89
N ARG A 10 21.97 -53.75 0.74
CA ARG A 10 22.42 -52.35 0.83
C ARG A 10 21.71 -51.49 -0.21
N PHE A 11 21.67 -51.92 -1.48
CA PHE A 11 21.01 -51.16 -2.53
C PHE A 11 19.49 -51.05 -2.29
N ALA A 12 18.82 -52.12 -1.87
CA ALA A 12 17.39 -52.08 -1.56
C ALA A 12 17.04 -51.11 -0.42
N ALA A 13 17.90 -51.02 0.60
CA ALA A 13 17.71 -50.12 1.73
C ALA A 13 17.77 -48.64 1.32
N VAL A 14 18.69 -48.27 0.41
CA VAL A 14 18.90 -46.85 0.04
C VAL A 14 18.24 -46.44 -1.28
N ARG A 15 17.79 -47.36 -2.14
CA ARG A 15 17.30 -47.01 -3.50
C ARG A 15 16.18 -45.98 -3.55
N HIS A 16 15.36 -45.90 -2.49
CA HIS A 16 14.24 -44.95 -2.39
C HIS A 16 14.66 -43.56 -1.94
N LEU A 17 15.84 -43.45 -1.29
CA LEU A 17 16.41 -42.21 -0.79
C LEU A 17 17.34 -41.54 -1.82
N LEU A 18 17.74 -42.27 -2.87
CA LEU A 18 18.73 -41.83 -3.84
C LEU A 18 18.09 -41.29 -5.13
N ASP A 19 18.59 -40.17 -5.62
CA ASP A 19 18.26 -39.66 -6.95
C ASP A 19 18.85 -40.56 -8.07
N GLU A 20 18.51 -40.26 -9.33
CA GLU A 20 18.94 -41.06 -10.50
C GLU A 20 20.47 -41.14 -10.65
N ARG A 21 21.19 -40.08 -10.26
CA ARG A 21 22.65 -40.03 -10.35
C ARG A 21 23.29 -40.84 -9.22
N SER A 22 22.84 -40.65 -7.99
CA SER A 22 23.37 -41.30 -6.80
C SER A 22 23.13 -42.80 -6.83
N ARG A 23 21.95 -43.25 -7.30
CA ARG A 23 21.70 -44.68 -7.56
C ARG A 23 22.72 -45.28 -8.53
N ARG A 24 23.02 -44.56 -9.62
CA ARG A 24 23.98 -44.99 -10.63
C ARG A 24 25.41 -45.03 -10.10
N LEU A 25 25.79 -44.10 -9.21
CA LEU A 25 27.13 -44.07 -8.59
C LEU A 25 27.32 -45.18 -7.56
N VAL A 26 26.30 -45.49 -6.74
CA VAL A 26 26.37 -46.57 -5.74
C VAL A 26 26.58 -47.93 -6.41
N VAL A 27 25.78 -48.27 -7.43
CA VAL A 27 25.96 -49.55 -8.16
C VAL A 27 27.27 -49.61 -8.93
N ALA A 28 27.79 -48.46 -9.37
CA ALA A 28 29.10 -48.38 -9.99
C ALA A 28 30.23 -48.63 -8.99
N ALA A 29 30.14 -48.09 -7.77
CA ALA A 29 31.15 -48.27 -6.74
C ALA A 29 31.22 -49.73 -6.29
N GLU A 30 30.06 -50.35 -6.02
CA GLU A 30 29.96 -51.79 -5.71
C GLU A 30 30.53 -52.65 -6.85
N SER A 31 30.30 -52.26 -8.11
CA SER A 31 30.84 -52.97 -9.28
C SER A 31 32.35 -52.85 -9.41
N VAL A 32 32.95 -51.73 -9.00
CA VAL A 32 34.41 -51.52 -9.01
C VAL A 32 35.08 -52.32 -7.90
N CYS A 33 34.52 -52.29 -6.68
CA CYS A 33 35.04 -53.07 -5.54
C CYS A 33 35.06 -54.57 -5.82
N MET A 34 34.07 -55.09 -6.56
CA MET A 34 34.00 -56.51 -6.95
C MET A 34 34.99 -56.93 -8.05
N GLY A 35 35.66 -56.00 -8.73
CA GLY A 35 36.65 -56.31 -9.76
C GLY A 35 36.07 -57.05 -10.99
N ARG A 36 36.77 -58.08 -11.48
CA ARG A 36 36.43 -58.78 -12.74
C ARG A 36 35.06 -59.45 -12.63
N GLY A 37 34.12 -59.04 -13.49
CA GLY A 37 32.74 -59.56 -13.49
C GLY A 37 31.76 -58.77 -12.62
N GLY A 38 32.22 -57.79 -11.83
CA GLY A 38 31.40 -57.00 -10.91
C GLY A 38 30.18 -56.35 -11.57
N ILE A 39 30.34 -55.75 -12.76
CA ILE A 39 29.23 -55.14 -13.53
C ILE A 39 28.09 -56.13 -13.77
N SER A 40 28.40 -57.37 -14.14
CA SER A 40 27.38 -58.38 -14.45
C SER A 40 26.73 -58.94 -13.19
N ALA A 41 27.51 -59.02 -12.10
CA ALA A 41 27.06 -59.52 -10.81
C ALA A 41 26.12 -58.49 -10.13
N VAL A 42 26.54 -57.22 -10.06
CA VAL A 42 25.74 -56.11 -9.50
C VAL A 42 24.48 -55.86 -10.34
N SER A 43 24.56 -55.95 -11.67
CA SER A 43 23.38 -55.84 -12.54
C SER A 43 22.33 -56.91 -12.21
N ARG A 44 22.75 -58.16 -11.98
CA ARG A 44 21.86 -59.26 -11.57
C ARG A 44 21.29 -59.05 -10.16
N ALA A 45 22.10 -58.54 -9.23
CA ALA A 45 21.67 -58.32 -7.85
C ALA A 45 20.69 -57.14 -7.69
N THR A 46 20.88 -56.06 -8.46
CA THR A 46 20.16 -54.79 -8.29
C THR A 46 19.07 -54.54 -9.34
N GLY A 47 19.09 -55.27 -10.46
CA GLY A 47 18.20 -55.04 -11.60
C GLY A 47 18.61 -53.85 -12.47
N VAL A 48 19.69 -53.13 -12.13
CA VAL A 48 20.17 -51.99 -12.92
C VAL A 48 20.86 -52.48 -14.19
N SER A 49 20.60 -51.82 -15.33
CA SER A 49 21.18 -52.23 -16.61
C SER A 49 22.70 -52.07 -16.62
N ARG A 50 23.40 -53.00 -17.28
CA ARG A 50 24.87 -52.95 -17.44
C ARG A 50 25.34 -51.64 -18.08
N GLY A 51 24.53 -51.03 -18.95
CA GLY A 51 24.81 -49.73 -19.56
C GLY A 51 24.83 -48.58 -18.55
N VAL A 52 23.88 -48.58 -17.62
CA VAL A 52 23.81 -47.59 -16.53
C VAL A 52 25.00 -47.74 -15.58
N ILE A 53 25.37 -48.98 -15.23
CA ILE A 53 26.53 -49.26 -14.36
C ILE A 53 27.83 -48.79 -15.05
N ARG A 54 28.04 -49.11 -16.33
CA ARG A 54 29.22 -48.64 -17.10
C ARG A 54 29.29 -47.11 -17.15
N LYS A 55 28.14 -46.44 -17.31
CA LYS A 55 28.04 -44.98 -17.28
C LYS A 55 28.43 -44.44 -15.90
N GLY A 56 27.95 -45.05 -14.82
CA GLY A 56 28.33 -44.69 -13.44
C GLY A 56 29.82 -44.89 -13.17
N ILE A 57 30.45 -45.95 -13.67
CA ILE A 57 31.90 -46.17 -13.52
C ILE A 57 32.71 -45.07 -14.21
N LYS A 58 32.26 -44.60 -15.39
CA LYS A 58 32.86 -43.44 -16.06
C LYS A 58 32.66 -42.14 -15.26
N GLU A 59 31.56 -42.02 -14.52
CA GLU A 59 31.24 -40.86 -13.66
C GLU A 59 31.93 -40.89 -12.28
N LEU A 60 32.42 -42.06 -11.83
CA LEU A 60 33.23 -42.22 -10.60
C LEU A 60 34.68 -41.75 -10.80
N LYS A 61 35.21 -41.86 -12.02
CA LYS A 61 36.46 -41.18 -12.40
C LYS A 61 36.18 -39.67 -12.43
N PRO A 62 37.09 -38.81 -11.95
CA PRO A 62 36.79 -37.39 -11.73
C PRO A 62 36.22 -36.74 -13.00
N PRO A 63 34.94 -36.32 -13.01
CA PRO A 63 34.38 -35.57 -14.14
C PRO A 63 34.19 -34.08 -13.77
N PRO A 64 34.09 -33.19 -14.78
CA PRO A 64 33.85 -31.77 -14.56
C PRO A 64 32.59 -31.56 -13.71
N GLN A 65 32.71 -30.70 -12.70
CA GLN A 65 31.67 -30.40 -11.72
C GLN A 65 30.36 -30.01 -12.44
N ALA A 66 29.34 -30.86 -12.34
CA ALA A 66 27.97 -30.36 -12.40
C ALA A 66 27.75 -29.52 -11.15
N ALA A 67 27.33 -28.26 -11.31
CA ALA A 67 27.14 -27.32 -10.20
C ALA A 67 26.35 -27.95 -9.04
N PRO A 68 26.70 -27.64 -7.78
CA PRO A 68 26.01 -28.20 -6.61
C PRO A 68 24.49 -27.99 -6.73
N GLY A 69 23.72 -29.07 -6.54
CA GLY A 69 22.25 -29.07 -6.63
C GLY A 69 21.65 -29.49 -7.98
N ARG A 70 22.44 -29.71 -9.04
CA ARG A 70 21.91 -30.23 -10.33
C ARG A 70 22.26 -31.71 -10.57
N VAL A 71 21.21 -32.53 -10.70
CA VAL A 71 21.32 -33.96 -11.06
C VAL A 71 21.63 -34.15 -12.55
N ARG A 72 21.19 -33.23 -13.41
CA ARG A 72 21.36 -33.27 -14.87
C ARG A 72 22.29 -32.17 -15.37
N ARG A 73 23.02 -32.44 -16.47
CA ARG A 73 23.85 -31.45 -17.16
C ARG A 73 22.99 -30.26 -17.66
N PRO A 74 23.58 -29.07 -17.85
CA PRO A 74 22.94 -27.99 -18.59
C PRO A 74 22.35 -28.51 -19.91
N GLY A 75 21.10 -28.15 -20.21
CA GLY A 75 20.36 -28.66 -21.38
C GLY A 75 19.61 -30.00 -21.19
N GLY A 76 19.77 -30.71 -20.06
CA GLY A 76 19.12 -32.02 -19.81
C GLY A 76 17.67 -31.98 -19.30
N GLY A 77 16.98 -30.85 -19.43
CA GLY A 77 15.62 -30.62 -18.92
C GLY A 77 14.56 -30.62 -20.01
N ARG A 78 13.28 -30.50 -19.62
CA ARG A 78 12.19 -30.22 -20.56
C ARG A 78 12.48 -28.87 -21.24
N LYS A 79 12.49 -28.84 -22.58
CA LYS A 79 12.67 -27.61 -23.35
C LYS A 79 11.61 -26.57 -22.97
N ARG A 80 11.99 -25.29 -22.98
CA ARG A 80 11.05 -24.19 -22.70
C ARG A 80 9.92 -24.19 -23.72
N ILE A 81 8.74 -23.70 -23.33
CA ILE A 81 7.60 -23.69 -24.26
C ILE A 81 7.88 -22.82 -25.49
N ALA A 82 8.60 -21.72 -25.32
CA ALA A 82 9.04 -20.85 -26.42
C ALA A 82 10.00 -21.55 -27.41
N GLU A 83 10.71 -22.60 -26.98
CA GLU A 83 11.55 -23.42 -27.88
C GLU A 83 10.75 -24.52 -28.59
N ARG A 84 9.64 -24.98 -27.98
CA ARG A 84 8.76 -26.01 -28.54
C ARG A 84 7.72 -25.42 -29.49
N ASP A 85 7.27 -24.21 -29.18
CA ASP A 85 6.23 -23.47 -29.88
C ASP A 85 6.71 -22.02 -30.07
N PRO A 86 7.54 -21.76 -31.10
CA PRO A 86 8.14 -20.45 -31.31
C PRO A 86 7.13 -19.33 -31.57
N SER A 87 5.92 -19.66 -32.05
CA SER A 87 4.87 -18.68 -32.33
C SER A 87 4.09 -18.23 -31.10
N VAL A 88 4.22 -18.92 -29.95
CA VAL A 88 3.49 -18.57 -28.71
C VAL A 88 3.82 -17.17 -28.21
N VAL A 89 5.07 -16.72 -28.38
CA VAL A 89 5.52 -15.39 -27.93
C VAL A 89 4.87 -14.31 -28.79
N SER A 90 4.91 -14.47 -30.12
CA SER A 90 4.26 -13.53 -31.05
C SER A 90 2.73 -13.51 -30.87
N ALA A 91 2.11 -14.67 -30.61
CA ALA A 91 0.69 -14.76 -30.32
C ALA A 91 0.33 -14.04 -29.00
N LEU A 92 1.16 -14.18 -27.96
CA LEU A 92 1.00 -13.47 -26.70
C LEU A 92 1.15 -11.96 -26.90
N GLU A 93 2.17 -11.50 -27.65
CA GLU A 93 2.36 -10.08 -27.96
C GLU A 93 1.15 -9.48 -28.69
N LYS A 94 0.55 -10.20 -29.65
CA LYS A 94 -0.70 -9.77 -30.33
C LYS A 94 -1.89 -9.64 -29.38
N LEU A 95 -1.94 -10.45 -28.32
CA LEU A 95 -2.99 -10.33 -27.29
C LEU A 95 -2.74 -9.17 -26.31
N LEU A 96 -1.53 -8.61 -26.30
CA LEU A 96 -1.15 -7.42 -25.53
C LEU A 96 -1.31 -6.12 -26.34
N GLU A 97 -1.56 -6.21 -27.65
CA GLU A 97 -1.91 -5.06 -28.48
C GLU A 97 -3.37 -4.62 -28.23
N PRO A 98 -3.64 -3.30 -28.12
CA PRO A 98 -4.99 -2.81 -27.90
C PRO A 98 -5.92 -3.20 -29.07
N ALA A 99 -7.02 -3.91 -28.78
CA ALA A 99 -7.99 -4.36 -29.79
C ALA A 99 -8.78 -3.23 -30.49
N ALA A 100 -8.42 -1.95 -30.28
CA ALA A 100 -9.06 -0.80 -30.90
C ALA A 100 -8.04 0.26 -31.36
N ARG A 101 -7.78 0.24 -32.69
CA ARG A 101 -7.09 1.23 -33.54
C ARG A 101 -5.63 1.59 -33.20
N GLY A 102 -4.71 1.10 -34.03
CA GLY A 102 -3.59 1.91 -34.51
C GLY A 102 -2.27 1.18 -34.76
N GLY A 103 -2.12 0.63 -35.97
CA GLY A 103 -0.86 0.47 -36.73
C GLY A 103 0.25 -0.43 -36.16
N PRO A 104 1.11 -1.01 -37.03
CA PRO A 104 2.23 -1.88 -36.62
C PRO A 104 3.33 -1.19 -35.77
N GLU A 105 3.17 0.08 -35.41
CA GLU A 105 4.06 0.84 -34.52
C GLU A 105 3.30 1.58 -33.39
N SER A 106 2.46 0.88 -32.64
CA SER A 106 1.80 1.48 -31.47
C SER A 106 2.70 1.42 -30.21
N PRO A 107 3.09 2.56 -29.59
CA PRO A 107 3.97 2.58 -28.41
C PRO A 107 3.26 2.17 -27.09
N LEU A 108 1.98 1.82 -27.13
CA LEU A 108 1.17 1.49 -25.96
C LEU A 108 0.90 -0.02 -25.89
N ARG A 109 1.76 -0.75 -25.16
CA ARG A 109 1.61 -2.19 -24.88
C ARG A 109 1.11 -2.40 -23.45
N TRP A 110 -0.19 -2.54 -23.26
CA TRP A 110 -0.79 -2.86 -21.95
C TRP A 110 -2.10 -3.63 -22.13
N THR A 111 -2.42 -4.52 -21.19
CA THR A 111 -3.63 -5.35 -21.25
C THR A 111 -4.41 -5.29 -19.93
N CYS A 112 -5.74 -5.23 -20.03
CA CYS A 112 -6.64 -5.46 -18.88
C CYS A 112 -6.90 -6.95 -18.62
N LYS A 113 -6.39 -7.86 -19.47
CA LYS A 113 -6.67 -9.29 -19.38
C LYS A 113 -5.78 -9.93 -18.32
N SER A 114 -6.37 -10.80 -17.50
CA SER A 114 -5.60 -11.61 -16.56
C SER A 114 -4.76 -12.66 -17.29
N VAL A 115 -3.69 -13.15 -16.66
CA VAL A 115 -2.84 -14.23 -17.21
C VAL A 115 -3.62 -15.52 -17.50
N ARG A 116 -4.74 -15.75 -16.79
CA ARG A 116 -5.65 -16.86 -17.07
C ARG A 116 -6.43 -16.63 -18.37
N LYS A 117 -6.90 -15.40 -18.59
CA LYS A 117 -7.62 -15.04 -19.82
C LYS A 117 -6.72 -15.09 -21.04
N LEU A 118 -5.47 -14.65 -20.90
CA LEU A 118 -4.44 -14.77 -21.94
C LEU A 118 -4.15 -16.25 -22.25
N ALA A 119 -4.03 -17.11 -21.24
CA ALA A 119 -3.85 -18.55 -21.45
C ALA A 119 -5.04 -19.20 -22.19
N GLU A 120 -6.28 -18.84 -21.85
CA GLU A 120 -7.47 -19.30 -22.56
C GLU A 120 -7.47 -18.88 -24.03
N GLU A 121 -7.13 -17.62 -24.32
CA GLU A 121 -7.11 -17.11 -25.70
C GLU A 121 -5.97 -17.70 -26.52
N LEU A 122 -4.79 -17.91 -25.92
CA LEU A 122 -3.70 -18.67 -26.53
C LEU A 122 -4.11 -20.12 -26.80
N GLY A 123 -4.83 -20.73 -25.86
CA GLY A 123 -5.41 -22.07 -26.03
C GLY A 123 -6.36 -22.14 -27.23
N LYS A 124 -7.22 -21.12 -27.43
CA LYS A 124 -8.10 -21.01 -28.61
C LYS A 124 -7.34 -20.83 -29.92
N GLN A 125 -6.13 -20.27 -29.88
CA GLN A 125 -5.22 -20.13 -31.02
C GLN A 125 -4.33 -21.38 -31.25
N GLY A 126 -4.55 -22.46 -30.48
CA GLY A 126 -3.82 -23.72 -30.63
C GLY A 126 -2.57 -23.86 -29.75
N HIS A 127 -2.27 -22.86 -28.92
CA HIS A 127 -1.12 -22.88 -28.01
C HIS A 127 -1.51 -23.51 -26.66
N SER A 128 -1.06 -24.73 -26.41
CA SER A 128 -1.30 -25.42 -25.12
C SER A 128 -0.36 -24.89 -24.03
N ILE A 129 -0.76 -23.79 -23.38
CA ILE A 129 0.01 -23.09 -22.35
C ILE A 129 -0.81 -22.86 -21.08
N SER A 130 -0.18 -23.01 -19.92
CA SER A 130 -0.79 -22.73 -18.62
C SER A 130 -0.54 -21.30 -18.17
N TYR A 131 -1.45 -20.72 -17.38
CA TYR A 131 -1.33 -19.34 -16.87
C TYR A 131 0.00 -19.00 -16.14
N PRO A 132 0.68 -19.90 -15.40
CA PRO A 132 1.96 -19.58 -14.78
C PRO A 132 3.05 -19.34 -15.83
N VAL A 133 3.04 -20.12 -16.91
CA VAL A 133 3.99 -19.98 -18.02
C VAL A 133 3.71 -18.71 -18.81
N VAL A 134 2.44 -18.30 -18.94
CA VAL A 134 2.10 -16.98 -19.50
C VAL A 134 2.67 -15.86 -18.63
N ALA A 135 2.58 -15.95 -17.30
CA ALA A 135 3.16 -14.96 -16.39
C ALA A 135 4.70 -14.90 -16.50
N GLU A 136 5.36 -16.06 -16.60
CA GLU A 136 6.81 -16.13 -16.85
C GLU A 136 7.19 -15.47 -18.18
N LEU A 137 6.48 -15.77 -19.28
CA LEU A 137 6.73 -15.15 -20.58
C LEU A 137 6.52 -13.64 -20.54
N LEU A 138 5.49 -13.14 -19.84
CA LEU A 138 5.29 -11.70 -19.64
C LEU A 138 6.45 -11.05 -18.91
N HIS A 139 6.98 -11.69 -17.86
CA HIS A 139 8.17 -11.20 -17.16
C HIS A 139 9.43 -11.22 -18.04
N GLU A 140 9.62 -12.28 -18.84
CA GLU A 140 10.73 -12.37 -19.81
C GLU A 140 10.63 -11.28 -20.89
N LEU A 141 9.42 -10.91 -21.28
CA LEU A 141 9.13 -9.79 -22.20
C LEU A 141 9.19 -8.40 -21.53
N GLY A 142 9.55 -8.32 -20.24
CA GLY A 142 9.71 -7.07 -19.50
C GLY A 142 8.43 -6.46 -18.93
N TYR A 143 7.30 -7.20 -18.96
CA TYR A 143 6.05 -6.75 -18.34
C TYR A 143 6.05 -7.09 -16.84
N SER A 144 5.42 -6.22 -16.05
CA SER A 144 5.16 -6.46 -14.63
C SER A 144 3.86 -5.77 -14.23
N LEU A 145 3.27 -6.20 -13.11
CA LEU A 145 2.12 -5.52 -12.53
C LEU A 145 2.58 -4.16 -11.98
N GLN A 146 2.10 -3.08 -12.60
CA GLN A 146 2.40 -1.71 -12.20
C GLN A 146 1.23 -1.14 -11.40
N ALA A 147 1.51 -0.64 -10.20
CA ALA A 147 0.58 0.20 -9.46
C ALA A 147 0.74 1.66 -9.91
N HIS A 148 -0.34 2.44 -9.92
CA HIS A 148 -0.25 3.86 -10.23
C HIS A 148 0.62 4.60 -9.20
N GLN A 149 1.71 5.21 -9.65
CA GLN A 149 2.54 6.09 -8.84
C GLN A 149 2.08 7.55 -9.08
N LYS A 150 1.61 8.23 -8.02
CA LYS A 150 1.19 9.64 -8.11
C LYS A 150 2.41 10.57 -8.03
N THR A 151 3.22 10.62 -9.08
CA THR A 151 4.45 11.46 -9.16
C THR A 151 4.26 12.77 -9.90
N ARG A 152 3.17 12.91 -10.68
CA ARG A 152 2.86 14.14 -11.42
C ARG A 152 2.22 15.16 -10.47
N GLU A 153 3.04 16.08 -9.97
CA GLU A 153 2.60 17.28 -9.24
C GLU A 153 2.13 18.35 -10.23
N GLY A 154 1.30 19.29 -9.78
CA GLY A 154 0.99 20.51 -10.54
C GLY A 154 2.21 21.42 -10.71
N GLY A 155 2.04 22.60 -11.31
CA GLY A 155 3.13 23.56 -11.49
C GLY A 155 3.85 23.87 -10.17
N SER A 156 5.19 23.86 -10.18
CA SER A 156 6.00 24.21 -9.02
C SER A 156 5.76 25.68 -8.66
N HIS A 157 5.19 25.96 -7.49
CA HIS A 157 5.15 27.31 -6.95
C HIS A 157 6.58 27.75 -6.58
N LEU A 158 7.01 28.93 -7.02
CA LEU A 158 8.38 29.44 -6.80
C LEU A 158 8.74 29.42 -5.31
N ASP A 159 7.81 29.84 -4.45
CA ASP A 159 8.04 29.95 -3.01
C ASP A 159 7.66 28.70 -2.19
N ARG A 160 7.46 27.54 -2.83
CA ARG A 160 7.04 26.32 -2.13
C ARG A 160 7.99 25.97 -0.98
N ASN A 161 9.30 25.99 -1.23
CA ASN A 161 10.29 25.65 -0.21
C ASN A 161 10.30 26.68 0.93
N ALA A 162 10.26 27.98 0.59
CA ALA A 162 10.23 29.06 1.56
C ALA A 162 9.00 28.96 2.49
N GLN A 163 7.84 28.57 1.96
CA GLN A 163 6.65 28.33 2.79
C GLN A 163 6.81 27.13 3.75
N PHE A 164 7.44 26.03 3.31
CA PHE A 164 7.75 24.92 4.22
C PHE A 164 8.74 25.31 5.31
N GLU A 165 9.77 26.07 4.97
CA GLU A 165 10.73 26.62 5.94
C GLU A 165 10.04 27.54 6.95
N HIS A 166 9.12 28.40 6.49
CA HIS A 166 8.33 29.26 7.35
C HIS A 166 7.43 28.46 8.32
N ILE A 167 6.70 27.47 7.82
CA ILE A 167 5.86 26.58 8.65
C ILE A 167 6.72 25.87 9.71
N ASN A 168 7.88 25.34 9.30
CA ASN A 168 8.79 24.66 10.22
C ASN A 168 9.35 25.63 11.28
N TRP A 169 9.73 26.84 10.90
CA TRP A 169 10.20 27.87 11.83
C TRP A 169 9.11 28.23 12.85
N MET A 170 7.87 28.46 12.39
CA MET A 170 6.71 28.73 13.25
C MET A 170 6.43 27.56 14.21
N ALA A 171 6.44 26.33 13.70
CA ALA A 171 6.23 25.14 14.51
C ALA A 171 7.30 25.00 15.61
N ASN A 172 8.58 25.13 15.27
CA ASN A 172 9.66 25.05 16.25
C ASN A 172 9.55 26.12 17.32
N ARG A 173 9.17 27.35 16.95
CA ARG A 173 8.94 28.43 17.90
C ARG A 173 7.80 28.11 18.87
N TYR A 174 6.65 27.65 18.37
CA TYR A 174 5.51 27.31 19.21
C TYR A 174 5.82 26.15 20.15
N LEU A 175 6.51 25.11 19.65
CA LEU A 175 6.92 23.97 20.46
C LEU A 175 7.92 24.38 21.56
N ALA A 176 8.88 25.27 21.25
CA ALA A 176 9.80 25.82 22.25
C ALA A 176 9.06 26.61 23.35
N ASP A 177 8.03 27.36 22.98
CA ASP A 177 7.16 28.11 23.89
C ASP A 177 6.09 27.22 24.59
N LYS A 178 6.16 25.89 24.39
CA LYS A 178 5.19 24.89 24.90
C LYS A 178 3.74 25.21 24.53
N GLN A 179 3.56 25.75 23.32
CA GLN A 179 2.26 26.00 22.72
C GLN A 179 1.90 24.85 21.77
N PRO A 180 0.62 24.47 21.67
CA PRO A 180 0.18 23.42 20.76
C PRO A 180 0.46 23.76 19.29
N VAL A 181 0.93 22.76 18.56
CA VAL A 181 1.08 22.77 17.10
C VAL A 181 0.35 21.56 16.54
N ILE A 182 -0.63 21.83 15.68
CA ILE A 182 -1.41 20.78 15.04
C ILE A 182 -1.27 20.83 13.52
N ALA A 183 -1.24 19.65 12.91
CA ALA A 183 -1.43 19.47 11.48
C ALA A 183 -2.88 19.04 11.23
N LEU A 184 -3.62 19.84 10.47
CA LEU A 184 -4.98 19.57 10.04
C LEU A 184 -4.95 19.06 8.60
N GLY A 185 -5.77 18.07 8.30
CA GLY A 185 -6.02 17.67 6.92
C GLY A 185 -7.19 16.71 6.82
N MET A 186 -7.69 16.54 5.61
CA MET A 186 -8.83 15.66 5.34
C MET A 186 -8.42 14.41 4.60
N LYS A 187 -8.94 13.28 5.06
CA LYS A 187 -8.85 12.03 4.31
C LYS A 187 -9.93 12.00 3.25
N ARG A 188 -9.66 11.27 2.16
CA ARG A 188 -10.66 10.94 1.13
C ARG A 188 -11.96 10.45 1.78
N LYS A 189 -13.09 10.93 1.27
CA LYS A 189 -14.43 10.45 1.62
C LYS A 189 -14.54 8.95 1.33
N GLU A 190 -14.94 8.17 2.33
CA GLU A 190 -15.06 6.72 2.24
C GLU A 190 -16.53 6.29 2.13
N LEU A 191 -16.77 5.23 1.36
CA LEU A 191 -18.11 4.63 1.25
C LEU A 191 -18.39 3.80 2.51
N VAL A 192 -19.52 4.09 3.17
CA VAL A 192 -19.99 3.29 4.30
C VAL A 192 -20.88 2.17 3.79
N GLY A 193 -20.53 0.93 4.14
CA GLY A 193 -21.23 -0.28 3.75
C GLY A 193 -20.29 -1.43 3.39
N VAL A 194 -20.86 -2.50 2.84
CA VAL A 194 -20.14 -3.70 2.39
C VAL A 194 -19.48 -3.45 1.02
N CYS A 195 -18.66 -2.40 0.96
CA CYS A 195 -17.93 -1.98 -0.23
C CYS A 195 -16.51 -2.57 -0.25
N THR A 196 -15.94 -2.73 -1.45
CA THR A 196 -14.56 -3.20 -1.55
C THR A 196 -13.58 -2.16 -1.05
N ASN A 197 -12.72 -2.57 -0.11
CA ASN A 197 -11.61 -1.77 0.37
C ASN A 197 -10.30 -2.46 -0.02
N GLY A 198 -9.32 -1.69 -0.48
CA GLY A 198 -8.08 -2.23 -1.02
C GLY A 198 -7.32 -3.05 0.02
N GLY A 199 -6.80 -4.21 -0.38
CA GLY A 199 -5.96 -5.05 0.47
C GLY A 199 -6.46 -6.48 0.68
N GLN A 200 -5.81 -7.19 1.59
CA GLN A 200 -6.07 -8.59 1.91
C GLN A 200 -5.84 -8.80 3.41
N GLN A 201 -6.64 -9.67 4.01
CA GLN A 201 -6.50 -10.11 5.40
C GLN A 201 -6.37 -11.63 5.46
N LEU A 202 -5.68 -12.10 6.50
CA LEU A 202 -5.67 -13.51 6.84
C LEU A 202 -7.02 -13.84 7.49
N LEU A 203 -7.77 -14.73 6.85
CA LEU A 203 -9.03 -15.27 7.33
C LEU A 203 -8.94 -16.80 7.31
N PRO A 204 -9.73 -17.52 8.13
CA PRO A 204 -9.85 -18.97 8.03
C PRO A 204 -10.15 -19.39 6.58
N GLU A 205 -9.50 -20.48 6.16
CA GLU A 205 -9.64 -20.98 4.80
C GLU A 205 -11.12 -21.26 4.47
N GLY A 206 -11.55 -20.88 3.27
CA GLY A 206 -12.93 -21.08 2.81
C GLY A 206 -13.96 -20.07 3.32
N HIS A 207 -13.56 -19.08 4.12
CA HIS A 207 -14.45 -18.05 4.66
C HIS A 207 -14.13 -16.63 4.16
N PRO A 208 -14.15 -16.37 2.83
CA PRO A 208 -13.97 -15.01 2.33
C PRO A 208 -15.18 -14.15 2.72
N GLN A 209 -14.93 -12.92 3.11
CA GLN A 209 -16.00 -11.97 3.38
C GLN A 209 -16.70 -11.60 2.06
N GLN A 210 -18.02 -11.77 2.01
CA GLN A 210 -18.80 -11.45 0.83
C GLN A 210 -18.94 -9.93 0.69
N MET A 211 -18.63 -9.41 -0.50
CA MET A 211 -18.65 -7.99 -0.81
C MET A 211 -19.63 -7.71 -1.95
N ARG A 212 -20.09 -6.46 -2.04
CA ARG A 212 -20.90 -6.05 -3.20
C ARG A 212 -20.05 -6.10 -4.47
N VAL A 213 -20.69 -6.50 -5.57
CA VAL A 213 -20.06 -6.51 -6.91
C VAL A 213 -19.74 -5.09 -7.39
N HIS A 214 -20.57 -4.13 -7.01
CA HIS A 214 -20.42 -2.72 -7.37
C HIS A 214 -20.49 -1.82 -6.13
N ASP A 215 -19.52 -0.91 -6.05
CA ASP A 215 -19.40 0.05 -4.97
C ASP A 215 -20.11 1.36 -5.32
N PHE A 216 -21.36 1.49 -4.87
CA PHE A 216 -22.15 2.72 -4.94
C PHE A 216 -22.51 3.19 -3.54
N VAL A 217 -22.70 4.51 -3.41
CA VAL A 217 -23.25 5.11 -2.19
C VAL A 217 -24.57 4.41 -1.86
N ILE A 218 -24.68 3.90 -0.63
CA ILE A 218 -25.93 3.37 -0.10
C ILE A 218 -26.66 4.56 0.52
N PRO A 219 -27.82 5.01 0.01
CA PRO A 219 -28.45 6.24 0.49
C PRO A 219 -28.69 6.28 2.00
N ALA A 220 -29.00 5.13 2.61
CA ALA A 220 -29.20 5.01 4.06
C ALA A 220 -27.90 5.09 4.90
N LEU A 221 -26.73 4.87 4.30
CA LEU A 221 -25.43 4.85 5.01
C LEU A 221 -24.51 6.00 4.61
N GLY A 222 -24.67 6.57 3.41
CA GLY A 222 -23.91 7.74 2.97
C GLY A 222 -22.42 7.51 2.82
N ARG A 223 -21.62 8.52 3.21
CA ARG A 223 -20.16 8.53 3.18
C ARG A 223 -19.64 8.99 4.54
N ALA A 224 -18.48 8.48 4.92
CA ALA A 224 -17.73 9.00 6.04
C ALA A 224 -16.65 9.94 5.53
N ASN A 225 -16.58 11.14 6.12
CA ASN A 225 -15.61 12.18 5.78
C ASN A 225 -14.66 12.36 6.98
N PRO A 226 -13.51 11.67 7.00
CA PRO A 226 -12.59 11.74 8.12
C PRO A 226 -11.76 13.04 8.05
N ASP A 227 -12.00 13.94 9.00
CA ASP A 227 -11.16 15.11 9.24
C ASP A 227 -10.18 14.82 10.37
N GLY A 228 -8.89 14.98 10.09
CA GLY A 228 -7.80 14.53 10.95
C GLY A 228 -6.98 15.67 11.51
N ILE A 229 -6.71 15.59 12.80
CA ILE A 229 -5.84 16.50 13.54
C ILE A 229 -4.72 15.69 14.14
N TYR A 230 -3.48 16.11 13.90
CA TYR A 230 -2.30 15.50 14.49
C TYR A 230 -1.55 16.52 15.36
N ASP A 231 -1.44 16.25 16.66
CA ASP A 231 -0.63 17.05 17.60
C ASP A 231 0.84 16.64 17.49
N LEU A 232 1.67 17.58 17.04
CA LEU A 232 3.09 17.36 16.80
C LEU A 232 3.89 17.15 18.09
N ALA A 233 3.43 17.71 19.22
CA ALA A 233 4.15 17.64 20.49
C ALA A 233 3.99 16.28 21.18
N HIS A 234 2.79 15.70 21.07
CA HIS A 234 2.41 14.51 21.84
C HIS A 234 2.30 13.22 21.02
N ASN A 235 2.47 13.30 19.69
CA ASN A 235 2.27 12.18 18.78
C ASN A 235 0.87 11.55 18.95
N THR A 236 -0.15 12.41 19.03
CA THR A 236 -1.55 12.00 19.19
C THR A 236 -2.38 12.49 18.01
N GLY A 237 -3.37 11.70 17.63
CA GLY A 237 -4.30 12.01 16.55
C GLY A 237 -5.73 12.10 17.07
N TRP A 238 -6.49 13.07 16.55
CA TRP A 238 -7.94 13.11 16.63
C TRP A 238 -8.52 12.99 15.22
N VAL A 239 -9.60 12.23 15.06
CA VAL A 239 -10.33 12.14 13.80
C VAL A 239 -11.82 12.28 14.02
N SER A 240 -12.43 13.28 13.40
CA SER A 240 -13.88 13.39 13.30
C SER A 240 -14.35 12.65 12.06
N ALA A 241 -15.20 11.64 12.21
CA ALA A 241 -15.85 10.98 11.08
C ALA A 241 -17.17 11.72 10.77
N GLY A 242 -17.13 12.67 9.84
CA GLY A 242 -18.30 13.45 9.45
C GLY A 242 -19.26 12.67 8.55
N VAL A 243 -20.56 12.89 8.72
CA VAL A 243 -21.63 12.32 7.88
C VAL A 243 -22.00 13.20 6.67
N ASP A 244 -21.61 14.48 6.70
CA ASP A 244 -21.98 15.52 5.74
C ASP A 244 -20.75 16.12 5.04
N ASP A 245 -20.95 17.00 4.06
CA ASP A 245 -19.90 17.58 3.23
C ASP A 245 -18.76 18.27 3.99
N ASP A 246 -17.61 18.33 3.32
CA ASP A 246 -16.43 19.05 3.78
C ASP A 246 -16.72 20.56 3.76
N THR A 247 -16.96 21.11 4.95
CA THR A 247 -17.18 22.54 5.17
C THR A 247 -16.19 23.10 6.17
N ALA A 248 -15.94 24.40 6.07
CA ALA A 248 -15.14 25.15 7.05
C ALA A 248 -15.65 24.95 8.50
N ALA A 249 -16.97 24.85 8.69
CA ALA A 249 -17.57 24.64 10.00
C ALA A 249 -17.20 23.28 10.57
N PHE A 250 -17.21 22.23 9.74
CA PHE A 250 -16.80 20.88 10.13
C PHE A 250 -15.31 20.80 10.49
N ALA A 251 -14.43 21.44 9.73
CA ALA A 251 -13.00 21.49 10.03
C ALA A 251 -12.72 22.20 11.37
N VAL A 252 -13.37 23.34 11.64
CA VAL A 252 -13.20 24.04 12.92
C VAL A 252 -13.86 23.29 14.08
N GLU A 253 -15.00 22.65 13.87
CA GLU A 253 -15.62 21.77 14.87
C GLU A 253 -14.70 20.61 15.25
N SER A 254 -13.95 20.06 14.29
CA SER A 254 -12.94 19.05 14.57
C SER A 254 -11.82 19.59 15.47
N ILE A 255 -11.35 20.83 15.24
CA ILE A 255 -10.38 21.49 16.13
C ILE A 255 -10.98 21.70 17.52
N ARG A 256 -12.24 22.15 17.59
CA ARG A 256 -12.96 22.34 18.86
C ARG A 256 -13.02 21.05 19.68
N ARG A 257 -13.43 19.94 19.06
CA ARG A 257 -13.53 18.63 19.72
C ARG A 257 -12.18 18.08 20.15
N TRP A 258 -11.16 18.20 19.30
CA TRP A 258 -9.79 17.86 19.67
C TRP A 258 -9.33 18.69 20.88
N TRP A 259 -9.56 20.00 20.88
CA TRP A 259 -9.16 20.88 21.98
C TRP A 259 -9.85 20.47 23.29
N GLN A 260 -11.16 20.29 23.28
CA GLN A 260 -11.92 19.92 24.49
C GLN A 260 -11.57 18.53 25.01
N SER A 261 -11.33 17.57 24.12
CA SER A 261 -11.15 16.16 24.50
C SER A 261 -9.70 15.80 24.82
N MET A 262 -8.74 16.40 24.09
CA MET A 262 -7.33 15.99 24.11
C MET A 262 -6.38 17.17 24.33
N GLY A 263 -6.60 18.30 23.66
CA GLY A 263 -5.66 19.43 23.64
C GLY A 263 -5.58 20.18 24.96
N GLN A 264 -6.72 20.58 25.53
CA GLN A 264 -6.79 21.38 26.76
C GLN A 264 -6.16 20.69 27.97
N PRO A 265 -6.39 19.39 28.23
CA PRO A 265 -5.75 18.70 29.35
C PRO A 265 -4.22 18.64 29.26
N VAL A 266 -3.65 18.51 28.06
CA VAL A 266 -2.20 18.38 27.87
C VAL A 266 -1.50 19.72 27.63
N HIS A 267 -2.25 20.76 27.23
CA HIS A 267 -1.76 22.13 27.06
C HIS A 267 -2.50 23.15 27.96
N PRO A 268 -2.52 22.98 29.30
CA PRO A 268 -3.39 23.77 30.20
C PRO A 268 -3.01 25.25 30.31
N LYS A 269 -1.80 25.63 29.89
CA LYS A 269 -1.29 27.01 29.90
C LYS A 269 -1.18 27.61 28.50
N ALA A 270 -1.75 26.95 27.49
CA ALA A 270 -1.71 27.46 26.13
C ALA A 270 -2.41 28.83 26.06
N LYS A 271 -1.77 29.75 25.36
CA LYS A 271 -2.34 31.05 24.97
C LYS A 271 -2.44 31.16 23.45
N ARG A 272 -1.74 30.28 22.73
CA ARG A 272 -1.65 30.30 21.27
C ARG A 272 -1.76 28.87 20.75
N LEU A 273 -2.34 28.73 19.56
CA LEU A 273 -2.41 27.49 18.80
C LEU A 273 -1.85 27.76 17.41
N LEU A 274 -0.98 26.88 16.90
CA LEU A 274 -0.57 26.90 15.50
C LEU A 274 -1.25 25.76 14.75
N VAL A 275 -1.93 26.10 13.66
CA VAL A 275 -2.59 25.15 12.75
C VAL A 275 -1.87 25.17 11.40
N ALA A 276 -1.20 24.08 11.06
CA ALA A 276 -0.74 23.81 9.72
C ALA A 276 -1.90 23.18 8.93
N ALA A 277 -2.53 23.98 8.06
CA ALA A 277 -3.76 23.60 7.35
C ALA A 277 -3.50 23.37 5.86
N GLU A 278 -4.36 22.59 5.22
CA GLU A 278 -4.30 22.42 3.78
C GLU A 278 -4.84 23.67 3.06
N CYS A 279 -4.66 23.73 1.75
CA CYS A 279 -5.02 24.90 0.94
C CYS A 279 -6.27 24.65 0.07
N GLY A 280 -7.10 23.65 0.40
CA GLY A 280 -8.24 23.26 -0.43
C GLY A 280 -9.34 22.57 0.36
N GLY A 281 -10.59 22.79 -0.04
CA GLY A 281 -11.77 22.35 0.74
C GLY A 281 -12.22 23.42 1.74
N GLY A 282 -12.77 22.99 2.86
CA GLY A 282 -13.30 23.86 3.92
C GLY A 282 -12.26 24.73 4.61
N ASP A 283 -11.01 24.30 4.69
CA ASP A 283 -9.90 24.99 5.39
C ASP A 283 -9.06 25.89 4.46
N GLY A 284 -9.52 26.17 3.24
CA GLY A 284 -8.74 26.96 2.28
C GLY A 284 -8.47 28.40 2.72
N ALA A 285 -7.29 28.93 2.38
CA ALA A 285 -6.83 30.25 2.81
C ALA A 285 -7.73 31.44 2.38
N ARG A 286 -8.49 31.25 1.30
CA ARG A 286 -9.47 32.22 0.77
C ARG A 286 -10.88 32.03 1.32
N VAL A 287 -11.14 30.95 2.05
CA VAL A 287 -12.47 30.61 2.57
C VAL A 287 -12.80 31.57 3.72
N ARG A 288 -13.88 32.33 3.52
CA ARG A 288 -14.34 33.35 4.48
C ARG A 288 -14.92 32.72 5.73
N LEU A 289 -15.74 31.67 5.55
CA LEU A 289 -16.35 30.91 6.65
C LEU A 289 -15.30 30.29 7.57
N TRP A 290 -14.17 29.83 7.03
CA TRP A 290 -13.04 29.31 7.81
C TRP A 290 -12.53 30.32 8.83
N LYS A 291 -12.27 31.56 8.40
CA LYS A 291 -11.79 32.64 9.28
C LYS A 291 -12.82 33.03 10.33
N MET A 292 -14.09 33.02 9.95
CA MET A 292 -15.21 33.29 10.84
C MET A 292 -15.37 32.21 11.92
N GLU A 293 -15.36 30.93 11.55
CA GLU A 293 -15.48 29.83 12.51
C GLU A 293 -14.24 29.77 13.41
N LEU A 294 -13.03 30.00 12.88
CA LEU A 294 -11.84 30.14 13.72
C LEU A 294 -11.93 31.31 14.70
N GLN A 295 -12.60 32.40 14.32
CA GLN A 295 -12.82 33.52 15.21
C GLN A 295 -13.77 33.18 16.37
N LYS A 296 -14.84 32.41 16.13
CA LYS A 296 -15.69 31.85 17.20
C LYS A 296 -14.85 30.99 18.13
N LEU A 297 -14.10 30.05 17.57
CA LEU A 297 -13.25 29.14 18.34
C LEU A 297 -12.22 29.91 19.17
N ALA A 298 -11.58 30.94 18.60
CA ALA A 298 -10.66 31.80 19.33
C ALA A 298 -11.36 32.52 20.49
N GLY A 299 -12.58 33.02 20.29
CA GLY A 299 -13.39 33.63 21.34
C GLY A 299 -13.78 32.65 22.46
N GLU A 300 -14.21 31.44 22.10
CA GLU A 300 -14.61 30.37 23.03
C GLU A 300 -13.43 29.87 23.88
N THR A 301 -12.26 29.69 23.25
CA THR A 301 -11.08 29.09 23.89
C THR A 301 -10.16 30.12 24.54
N GLY A 302 -10.27 31.38 24.16
CA GLY A 302 -9.31 32.43 24.52
C GLY A 302 -7.94 32.29 23.84
N LEU A 303 -7.76 31.34 22.93
CA LEU A 303 -6.49 31.12 22.23
C LEU A 303 -6.34 32.09 21.08
N THR A 304 -5.12 32.60 20.88
CA THR A 304 -4.74 33.20 19.60
C THR A 304 -4.39 32.09 18.61
N ILE A 305 -5.17 31.94 17.55
CA ILE A 305 -5.00 30.86 16.58
C ILE A 305 -4.21 31.40 15.39
N ALA A 306 -2.98 30.91 15.22
CA ALA A 306 -2.18 31.12 14.02
C ALA A 306 -2.45 30.01 13.01
N VAL A 307 -2.63 30.38 11.75
CA VAL A 307 -2.79 29.44 10.64
C VAL A 307 -1.67 29.66 9.64
N CYS A 308 -1.03 28.56 9.24
CA CYS A 308 -0.09 28.54 8.13
C CYS A 308 -0.58 27.49 7.12
N HIS A 309 -0.99 27.95 5.94
CA HIS A 309 -1.44 27.04 4.89
C HIS A 309 -0.26 26.42 4.15
N LEU A 310 -0.35 25.11 3.86
CA LEU A 310 0.56 24.45 2.94
C LEU A 310 0.39 25.01 1.52
N PRO A 311 1.45 25.03 0.68
CA PRO A 311 1.32 25.41 -0.72
C PRO A 311 0.31 24.51 -1.47
N PRO A 312 -0.41 25.02 -2.48
CA PRO A 312 -1.33 24.22 -3.27
C PRO A 312 -0.68 22.96 -3.86
N GLY A 313 -1.40 21.83 -3.85
CA GLY A 313 -0.91 20.55 -4.38
C GLY A 313 0.14 19.85 -3.50
N THR A 314 0.32 20.29 -2.25
CA THR A 314 1.32 19.74 -1.34
C THR A 314 0.75 19.00 -0.13
N SER A 315 -0.55 18.65 -0.11
CA SER A 315 -1.20 17.92 0.99
C SER A 315 -0.46 16.64 1.38
N LYS A 316 0.19 15.96 0.42
CA LYS A 316 1.04 14.79 0.72
C LYS A 316 2.16 15.08 1.72
N TRP A 317 2.67 16.32 1.76
CA TRP A 317 3.77 16.72 2.65
C TRP A 317 3.27 17.18 4.03
N ASN A 318 1.96 17.23 4.22
CA ASN A 318 1.37 17.50 5.51
C ASN A 318 1.70 16.37 6.49
N ARG A 319 2.03 16.72 7.74
CA ARG A 319 2.44 15.73 8.74
C ARG A 319 1.28 14.78 9.08
N VAL A 320 0.04 15.26 9.04
CA VAL A 320 -1.16 14.44 9.27
C VAL A 320 -1.27 13.28 8.27
N GLU A 321 -0.90 13.48 7.01
CA GLU A 321 -0.97 12.43 5.99
C GLU A 321 -0.05 11.25 6.33
N HIS A 322 1.21 11.55 6.66
CA HIS A 322 2.21 10.53 6.95
C HIS A 322 2.14 9.97 8.37
N ARG A 323 1.76 10.78 9.35
CA ARG A 323 1.77 10.40 10.78
C ARG A 323 0.44 9.89 11.30
N LEU A 324 -0.66 10.18 10.62
CA LEU A 324 -2.01 9.76 11.03
C LEU A 324 -2.69 8.94 9.93
N PHE A 325 -2.92 9.53 8.75
CA PHE A 325 -3.74 8.90 7.71
C PHE A 325 -3.11 7.67 7.09
N SER A 326 -1.79 7.59 6.97
CA SER A 326 -1.08 6.42 6.46
C SER A 326 -1.37 5.16 7.30
N PHE A 327 -1.36 5.30 8.63
CA PHE A 327 -1.62 4.20 9.57
C PHE A 327 -3.10 3.83 9.63
N ILE A 328 -4.00 4.82 9.50
CA ILE A 328 -5.43 4.56 9.33
C ILE A 328 -5.67 3.71 8.06
N THR A 329 -5.05 4.07 6.93
CA THR A 329 -5.15 3.28 5.68
C THR A 329 -4.65 1.85 5.89
N GLN A 330 -3.53 1.67 6.59
CA GLN A 330 -3.00 0.33 6.89
C GLN A 330 -3.98 -0.49 7.73
N ASN A 331 -4.63 0.12 8.72
CA ASN A 331 -5.58 -0.57 9.58
C ASN A 331 -6.90 -0.93 8.89
N TRP A 332 -7.26 -0.17 7.85
CA TRP A 332 -8.43 -0.40 6.99
C TRP A 332 -8.23 -1.48 5.94
N ARG A 333 -6.98 -1.87 5.66
CA ARG A 333 -6.61 -2.77 4.56
C ARG A 333 -7.49 -4.03 4.54
N GLY A 334 -8.24 -4.23 3.45
CA GLY A 334 -9.10 -5.40 3.22
C GLY A 334 -10.29 -5.54 4.20
N LYS A 335 -10.65 -4.48 4.93
CA LYS A 335 -11.70 -4.46 5.94
C LYS A 335 -12.88 -3.62 5.41
N PRO A 336 -14.12 -4.17 5.32
CA PRO A 336 -15.28 -3.40 4.91
C PRO A 336 -15.68 -2.40 6.00
N LEU A 337 -16.00 -1.18 5.60
CA LEU A 337 -16.46 -0.11 6.48
C LEU A 337 -17.98 -0.19 6.65
N VAL A 338 -18.46 -1.31 7.21
CA VAL A 338 -19.90 -1.67 7.21
C VAL A 338 -20.83 -0.69 7.95
N SER A 339 -20.27 0.12 8.85
CA SER A 339 -21.00 1.17 9.57
C SER A 339 -20.06 2.28 10.04
N PHE A 340 -20.61 3.44 10.40
CA PHE A 340 -19.84 4.53 11.02
C PHE A 340 -19.11 4.10 12.30
N ASN A 341 -19.72 3.23 13.11
CA ASN A 341 -19.07 2.70 14.31
C ASN A 341 -17.84 1.87 13.96
N VAL A 342 -17.87 1.09 12.87
CA VAL A 342 -16.70 0.35 12.38
C VAL A 342 -15.65 1.32 11.85
N VAL A 343 -16.04 2.37 11.13
CA VAL A 343 -15.11 3.42 10.68
C VAL A 343 -14.38 4.03 11.88
N VAL A 344 -15.12 4.54 12.87
CA VAL A 344 -14.59 5.15 14.09
C VAL A 344 -13.68 4.16 14.83
N SER A 345 -14.13 2.91 15.02
CA SER A 345 -13.35 1.89 15.74
C SER A 345 -12.04 1.56 15.03
N LEU A 346 -12.05 1.45 13.70
CA LEU A 346 -10.85 1.15 12.92
C LEU A 346 -9.89 2.33 12.86
N ILE A 347 -10.39 3.56 12.87
CA ILE A 347 -9.54 4.74 12.99
C ILE A 347 -8.88 4.77 14.37
N ALA A 348 -9.67 4.61 15.45
CA ALA A 348 -9.16 4.64 16.82
C ALA A 348 -8.17 3.51 17.13
N ALA A 349 -8.31 2.36 16.46
CA ALA A 349 -7.38 1.24 16.60
C ALA A 349 -6.04 1.44 15.89
N ALA A 350 -5.85 2.52 15.11
CA ALA A 350 -4.57 2.79 14.46
C ALA A 350 -3.50 3.13 15.51
N THR A 351 -2.45 2.32 15.56
CA THR A 351 -1.32 2.48 16.49
C THR A 351 0.00 2.29 15.75
N THR A 352 1.09 2.81 16.31
CA THR A 352 2.44 2.65 15.75
C THR A 352 3.42 2.19 16.83
N ALA A 353 4.55 1.62 16.42
CA ALA A 353 5.65 1.29 17.33
C ALA A 353 6.15 2.53 18.11
N ASP A 354 6.09 3.71 17.49
CA ASP A 354 6.46 4.99 18.09
C ASP A 354 5.38 5.54 19.05
N GLY A 355 4.32 4.77 19.33
CA GLY A 355 3.31 5.11 20.34
C GLY A 355 2.22 6.07 19.89
N LEU A 356 1.92 6.16 18.58
CA LEU A 356 0.78 6.95 18.09
C LEU A 356 -0.51 6.50 18.78
N LYS A 357 -1.24 7.45 19.37
CA LYS A 357 -2.58 7.22 19.91
C LYS A 357 -3.60 8.01 19.10
N VAL A 358 -4.60 7.33 18.57
CA VAL A 358 -5.66 7.94 17.77
C VAL A 358 -6.98 7.84 18.50
N HIS A 359 -7.64 8.98 18.70
CA HIS A 359 -9.02 9.04 19.10
C HIS A 359 -9.88 9.37 17.90
N ALA A 360 -11.04 8.73 17.80
CA ALA A 360 -12.00 9.01 16.75
C ALA A 360 -13.41 9.12 17.33
N ALA A 361 -14.20 10.01 16.76
CA ALA A 361 -15.59 10.19 17.12
C ALA A 361 -16.44 10.45 15.87
N LEU A 362 -17.69 10.01 15.91
CA LEU A 362 -18.68 10.37 14.89
C LEU A 362 -19.05 11.84 15.05
N ASP A 363 -19.08 12.56 13.94
CA ASP A 363 -19.71 13.87 13.88
C ASP A 363 -20.99 13.79 13.06
N ALA A 364 -22.12 13.81 13.78
CA ALA A 364 -23.46 13.79 13.21
C ALA A 364 -24.05 15.19 13.00
N ASN A 365 -23.27 16.26 13.28
CA ASN A 365 -23.74 17.61 13.05
C ASN A 365 -23.93 17.83 11.54
N ALA A 366 -25.12 18.27 11.15
CA ALA A 366 -25.37 18.71 9.80
C ALA A 366 -24.65 20.03 9.57
N SER A 367 -23.94 20.15 8.45
CA SER A 367 -23.37 21.44 8.08
C SER A 367 -24.51 22.39 7.72
N PRO A 368 -24.55 23.61 8.28
CA PRO A 368 -25.52 24.59 7.83
C PRO A 368 -25.30 24.83 6.31
N PRO A 369 -26.38 25.02 5.53
CA PRO A 369 -26.25 25.32 4.10
C PRO A 369 -25.34 26.52 3.89
N VAL A 370 -24.67 26.59 2.74
CA VAL A 370 -23.79 27.71 2.37
C VAL A 370 -24.58 29.01 2.44
N LEU A 371 -24.54 29.66 3.60
CA LEU A 371 -25.18 30.96 3.80
C LEU A 371 -24.43 31.94 2.91
N LYS A 372 -25.17 32.75 2.16
CA LYS A 372 -24.60 33.93 1.49
C LYS A 372 -24.22 34.92 2.59
N PHE A 373 -22.98 34.84 3.07
CA PHE A 373 -22.49 35.74 4.11
C PHE A 373 -22.30 37.15 3.54
N ALA A 374 -22.87 38.14 4.23
CA ALA A 374 -22.61 39.55 3.97
C ALA A 374 -21.16 39.91 4.37
N ASP A 375 -20.53 40.84 3.64
CA ASP A 375 -19.16 41.29 3.90
C ASP A 375 -18.98 41.87 5.32
N GLU A 376 -20.06 42.36 5.95
CA GLU A 376 -20.09 42.92 7.31
C GLU A 376 -19.62 41.93 8.38
N ASN A 377 -19.85 40.63 8.20
CA ASN A 377 -19.44 39.60 9.17
C ASN A 377 -17.93 39.34 9.16
N LEU A 378 -17.23 39.64 8.07
CA LEU A 378 -15.76 39.52 7.99
C LEU A 378 -15.05 40.67 8.69
N ALA A 379 -15.66 41.86 8.75
CA ALA A 379 -15.09 43.01 9.46
C ALA A 379 -14.93 42.74 10.96
N GLN A 380 -15.73 41.82 11.49
CA GLN A 380 -15.68 41.37 12.88
C GLN A 380 -14.56 40.35 13.16
N VAL A 381 -13.86 39.84 12.15
CA VAL A 381 -12.74 38.92 12.34
C VAL A 381 -11.48 39.71 12.72
N HIS A 382 -10.95 39.47 13.91
CA HIS A 382 -9.73 40.08 14.43
C HIS A 382 -8.49 39.40 13.85
N LEU A 383 -8.36 39.50 12.53
CA LEU A 383 -7.30 38.88 11.74
C LEU A 383 -6.09 39.81 11.62
N ARG A 384 -4.92 39.30 12.01
CA ARG A 384 -3.62 39.89 11.73
C ARG A 384 -2.92 39.07 10.65
N ARG A 385 -2.62 39.68 9.51
CA ARG A 385 -1.84 39.03 8.44
C ARG A 385 -0.37 38.94 8.84
N GLY A 386 0.28 37.85 8.44
CA GLY A 386 1.73 37.69 8.58
C GLY A 386 2.49 38.51 7.54
N ASP A 387 3.77 38.79 7.82
CA ASP A 387 4.64 39.58 6.94
C ASP A 387 5.11 38.78 5.70
N PHE A 388 5.03 37.45 5.77
CA PHE A 388 5.40 36.52 4.70
C PHE A 388 4.17 35.73 4.24
N HIS A 389 3.86 35.75 2.93
CA HIS A 389 2.63 35.19 2.35
C HIS A 389 1.39 35.45 3.23
N ALA A 390 1.02 36.72 3.36
CA ALA A 390 -0.14 37.19 4.14
C ALA A 390 -1.47 36.50 3.78
N GLU A 391 -1.56 35.96 2.57
CA GLU A 391 -2.66 35.15 2.08
C GLU A 391 -2.69 33.73 2.67
N TRP A 392 -1.55 33.19 3.11
CA TRP A 392 -1.39 31.84 3.67
C TRP A 392 -1.09 31.83 5.17
N ASN A 393 -0.55 32.93 5.70
CA ASN A 393 -0.08 33.03 7.08
C ASN A 393 -0.80 34.18 7.77
N TYR A 394 -1.57 33.87 8.81
CA TYR A 394 -2.31 34.86 9.58
C TYR A 394 -2.60 34.36 11.00
N GLU A 395 -2.92 35.31 11.89
CA GLU A 395 -3.34 35.05 13.25
C GLU A 395 -4.75 35.60 13.47
N ILE A 396 -5.58 34.85 14.18
CA ILE A 396 -6.90 35.27 14.65
C ILE A 396 -6.81 35.40 16.15
N ARG A 397 -7.09 36.61 16.64
CA ARG A 397 -7.06 36.91 18.08
C ARG A 397 -8.42 36.65 18.70
N PRO A 398 -8.46 36.23 19.98
CA PRO A 398 -9.72 36.10 20.70
C PRO A 398 -10.39 37.47 20.76
N ALA A 399 -11.70 37.48 20.47
CA ALA A 399 -12.55 38.64 20.56
C ALA A 399 -13.90 38.20 21.13
N SER A 400 -14.45 38.99 22.03
CA SER A 400 -15.79 38.80 22.57
C SER A 400 -16.80 39.17 21.49
N LEU A 401 -17.10 38.25 20.58
CA LEU A 401 -18.10 38.49 19.55
C LEU A 401 -19.46 37.96 20.01
N GLN A 402 -20.47 38.83 20.01
CA GLN A 402 -21.88 38.44 20.07
C GLN A 402 -22.32 38.18 18.63
N TRP A 403 -22.61 36.93 18.28
CA TRP A 403 -23.11 36.54 16.94
C TRP A 403 -24.61 36.38 16.97
#